data_AF-A0A0A3Z3K1-F1
#
_entry.id   AF-A0A0A3Z3K1-F1
#
_cell.length_a   1.000
_cell.length_b   1.000
_cell.length_c   1.000
_cell.angle_alpha   90.00
_cell.angle_beta   90.00
_cell.angle_gamma   90.00
#
_symmetry.space_group_name_H-M   'P 1'
#
loop_
_entity.id
_entity.type
_entity.pdbx_description
1 polymer ?
#
loop_
_entity_poly.entity_id
_entity_poly.type
_entity_poly.pdbx_seq_one_letter_code
_entity_poly.pdbx_strand_id
1 'polypeptide(L)' 'MPAAFAAGYCGESTIEAFLQRVGKEYPHPRVLEGRRKLWLRDDLDAAIAPGVPGDIAEDL' A
#
# COMPACT_ATOMS: atom_id res chain seq x y z
N MET A 1 1.16 4.08 -6.96
CA MET A 1 -0.16 3.43 -7.04
C MET A 1 -1.25 4.33 -6.46
N PRO A 2 -2.36 4.57 -7.19
CA PRO A 2 -3.56 5.25 -6.66
C PRO A 2 -4.23 4.46 -5.54
N ALA A 3 -5.07 5.12 -4.73
CA ALA A 3 -5.73 4.51 -3.56
C ALA A 3 -6.50 3.21 -3.87
N ALA A 4 -7.22 3.17 -4.99
CA ALA A 4 -7.97 1.97 -5.40
C ALA A 4 -7.04 0.75 -5.62
N PHE A 5 -5.91 0.99 -6.26
CA PHE A 5 -4.95 -0.06 -6.56
C PHE A 5 -4.15 -0.45 -5.30
N ALA A 6 -3.78 0.52 -4.47
CA ALA A 6 -3.13 0.27 -3.18
C ALA A 6 -4.01 -0.56 -2.24
N ALA A 7 -5.32 -0.27 -2.18
CA ALA A 7 -6.27 -1.05 -1.37
C ALA A 7 -6.32 -2.51 -1.82
N GLY A 8 -6.46 -2.75 -3.13
CA GLY A 8 -6.43 -4.11 -3.68
C GLY A 8 -5.08 -4.81 -3.44
N TYR A 9 -3.97 -4.09 -3.59
CA TYR A 9 -2.63 -4.61 -3.30
C TYR A 9 -2.48 -5.07 -1.85
N CYS A 10 -3.04 -4.31 -0.91
CA CYS A 10 -3.00 -4.63 0.52
C CYS A 10 -4.03 -5.69 0.94
N GLY A 11 -4.84 -6.23 0.02
CA GLY A 11 -5.90 -7.19 0.32
C GLY A 11 -7.13 -6.59 1.00
N GLU A 12 -7.30 -5.27 0.95
CA GLU A 12 -8.42 -4.58 1.59
C GLU A 12 -9.72 -4.74 0.78
N SER A 13 -10.84 -4.94 1.47
CA SER A 13 -12.14 -5.14 0.81
C SER A 13 -12.70 -3.88 0.15
N THR A 14 -12.33 -2.69 0.67
CA THR A 14 -12.74 -1.40 0.11
C THR A 14 -11.62 -0.37 0.20
N ILE A 15 -11.71 0.67 -0.63
CA ILE A 15 -10.77 1.81 -0.60
C ILE A 15 -10.85 2.53 0.77
N GLU A 16 -12.04 2.62 1.35
CA GLU A 16 -12.26 3.28 2.64
C GLU A 16 -11.61 2.52 3.79
N ALA A 17 -11.69 1.18 3.78
CA ALA A 17 -11.01 0.33 4.76
C ALA A 17 -9.49 0.57 4.74
N PHE A 18 -8.90 0.58 3.55
CA PHE A 18 -7.49 0.95 3.36
C PHE A 18 -7.18 2.34 3.92
N LEU A 19 -7.98 3.36 3.56
CA LEU A 19 -7.73 4.74 3.98
C LEU A 19 -7.87 4.96 5.49
N GLN A 20 -8.69 4.18 6.20
CA GLN A 20 -8.81 4.24 7.66
C GLN A 20 -7.58 3.68 8.38
N ARG A 21 -6.84 2.79 7.72
CA ARG A 21 -5.61 2.16 8.23
C ARG A 21 -4.34 2.92 7.86
N VAL A 22 -4.39 3.80 6.86
CA VAL A 22 -3.31 4.72 6.51
C VAL A 22 -2.95 5.60 7.71
N GLY A 23 -1.66 5.67 8.04
CA GLY A 23 -1.12 6.34 9.21
C GLY A 23 -1.08 5.48 10.47
N LYS A 24 -1.58 4.24 10.42
CA LYS A 24 -1.54 3.27 11.53
C LYS A 24 -0.84 1.98 11.12
N GLU A 25 -1.40 1.31 10.12
CA GLU A 25 -0.89 0.04 9.59
C GLU A 25 -0.19 0.25 8.24
N TYR A 26 -0.71 1.18 7.43
CA TYR A 26 -0.10 1.55 6.15
C TYR A 26 0.53 2.94 6.20
N PRO A 27 1.59 3.19 5.42
CA PRO A 27 2.22 4.50 5.35
C PRO A 27 1.31 5.54 4.69
N HIS A 28 1.61 6.82 4.96
CA HIS A 28 1.01 7.93 4.24
C HIS A 28 1.40 7.89 2.75
N PRO A 29 0.55 8.41 1.84
CA PRO A 29 0.91 8.49 0.43
C PRO A 29 2.15 9.38 0.25
N ARG A 30 3.08 8.94 -0.61
CA ARG A 30 4.27 9.72 -0.98
C ARG A 30 3.92 10.96 -1.79
N VAL A 31 2.84 10.89 -2.57
CA VAL A 31 2.31 12.05 -3.29
C VAL A 31 0.94 12.38 -2.72
N LEU A 32 0.77 13.59 -2.22
CA LEU A 32 -0.49 14.15 -1.74
C LEU A 32 -0.70 15.53 -2.36
N GLU A 33 -1.32 15.54 -3.55
CA GLU A 33 -1.56 16.77 -4.32
C GLU A 33 -3.07 16.93 -4.55
N GLY A 34 -3.71 17.76 -3.72
CA GLY A 34 -5.16 17.92 -3.73
C GLY A 34 -5.87 16.59 -3.46
N ARG A 35 -6.59 16.07 -4.45
CA ARG A 35 -7.28 14.76 -4.35
C ARG A 35 -6.41 13.58 -4.77
N ARG A 36 -5.24 13.83 -5.36
CA ARG A 36 -4.34 12.79 -5.86
C ARG A 36 -3.51 12.25 -4.69
N LYS A 37 -3.65 10.94 -4.43
CA LYS A 37 -2.89 10.20 -3.43
C LYS A 37 -2.17 9.04 -4.09
N LEU A 38 -0.85 8.95 -3.96
CA LEU A 38 -0.06 7.84 -4.50
C LEU A 38 0.83 7.21 -3.44
N TRP A 39 0.82 5.88 -3.41
CA TRP A 39 1.70 5.05 -2.60
C TRP A 39 2.75 4.36 -3.47
N LEU A 40 3.96 4.20 -2.94
CA LEU A 40 4.96 3.33 -3.57
C LEU A 40 4.69 1.87 -3.17
N ARG A 41 5.07 0.93 -4.03
CA ARG A 41 4.92 -0.49 -3.75
C ARG A 41 5.80 -0.89 -2.58
N ASP A 42 7.07 -0.50 -2.61
CA ASP A 42 8.05 -0.79 -1.57
C ASP A 42 7.62 -0.35 -0.17
N ASP A 43 6.95 0.80 -0.09
CA ASP A 43 6.42 1.31 1.18
C ASP A 43 5.29 0.43 1.73
N LEU A 44 4.45 -0.08 0.85
CA LEU A 44 3.36 -0.98 1.21
C LEU A 44 3.91 -2.39 1.53
N ASP A 45 4.89 -2.88 0.76
CA ASP A 45 5.56 -4.15 1.01
C ASP A 45 6.23 -4.18 2.38
N ALA A 46 6.96 -3.11 2.73
CA ALA A 46 7.58 -2.98 4.04
C ALA A 46 6.55 -2.99 5.19
N ALA A 47 5.33 -2.51 4.92
CA ALA A 47 4.25 -2.49 5.90
C ALA A 47 3.52 -3.84 6.01
N ILE A 48 3.30 -4.54 4.89
CA ILE A 48 2.56 -5.80 4.83
C ILE A 48 3.43 -6.99 5.22
N ALA A 49 4.69 -7.00 4.78
CA ALA A 49 5.64 -8.10 4.94
C ALA A 49 7.00 -7.60 5.47
N PRO A 50 7.05 -7.02 6.69
CA PRO A 50 8.29 -6.54 7.27
C PRO A 50 9.30 -7.69 7.44
N GLY A 51 10.43 -7.62 6.73
CA GLY A 51 11.51 -8.61 6.81
C GLY A 51 11.54 -9.66 5.69
N VAL A 52 10.61 -9.60 4.74
CA VAL A 52 10.70 -10.39 3.50
C VAL A 52 11.42 -9.53 2.44
N PRO A 53 12.62 -9.91 1.96
CA PRO A 53 13.25 -9.21 0.84
C PRO A 53 12.30 -9.30 -0.38
N GLY A 54 12.05 -8.15 -1.02
CA GLY A 54 10.97 -7.93 -2.00
C GLY A 54 11.05 -8.67 -3.33
N ASP A 55 11.85 -9.73 -3.43
CA ASP A 55 12.07 -10.55 -4.62
C ASP A 55 11.82 -12.05 -4.33
N ILE A 56 10.65 -12.39 -3.76
CA ILE A 56 10.19 -13.80 -3.68
C ILE A 56 9.14 -14.15 -4.75
N ALA A 57 8.98 -13.31 -5.77
CA ALA A 57 7.99 -13.49 -6.83
C ALA A 57 8.52 -14.26 -8.09
N GLU A 58 9.58 -15.06 -7.94
CA GLU A 58 10.06 -16.00 -8.97
C GLU A 58 10.22 -17.40 -8.37
N ASP A 59 9.12 -18.11 -8.08
CA ASP A 59 9.05 -19.58 -8.18
C ASP A 59 7.59 -20.06 -8.00
N LEU A 60 6.83 -20.14 -9.10
CA LEU A 60 5.65 -21.03 -9.19
C LEU A 60 5.47 -21.51 -10.63
#